data_AF-A0A1H0ZJD0-F1
#
_entry.id   AF-A0A1H0ZJD0-F1
#
_cell.length_a   1.000
_cell.length_b   1.000
_cell.length_c   1.000
_cell.angle_alpha   90.00
_cell.angle_beta   90.00
_cell.angle_gamma   90.00
#
_symmetry.space_group_name_H-M   'P 1'
#
loop_
_entity.id
_entity.type
_entity.pdbx_description
1 polymer ?
#
loop_
_entity_poly.entity_id
_entity_poly.type
_entity_poly.pdbx_seq_one_letter_code
_entity_poly.pdbx_strand_id
1 'polypeptide(L)'
;MPSAQVIQFPSSQKPPSLQVVKSAAEIGEEALVITSQTQTDVCFARDDLREMIKLYPDNHAAIANRIYALRENFDDAQTALTKLLQQMGRT
;
A
#
# COMPACT_ATOMS: atom_id res chain seq x y z
N MET A 1 -42.20 -43.07 -24.95
CA MET A 1 -41.05 -42.81 -24.06
C MET A 1 -40.57 -41.39 -24.34
N PRO A 2 -40.58 -40.46 -23.37
CA PRO A 2 -40.10 -39.11 -23.63
C PRO A 2 -38.57 -39.05 -23.46
N SER A 3 -37.90 -38.50 -24.46
CA SER A 3 -36.45 -38.31 -24.48
C SER A 3 -36.07 -37.13 -23.58
N ALA A 4 -35.15 -37.35 -22.64
CA ALA A 4 -34.62 -36.30 -21.79
C ALA A 4 -33.72 -35.35 -22.60
N GLN A 5 -33.92 -34.04 -22.48
CA GLN A 5 -33.03 -33.02 -23.03
C GLN A 5 -31.89 -32.77 -22.03
N VAL A 6 -30.65 -33.01 -22.45
CA VAL A 6 -29.45 -32.77 -21.65
C VAL A 6 -29.13 -31.28 -21.70
N ILE A 7 -29.19 -30.61 -20.55
CA ILE A 7 -28.75 -29.21 -20.39
C ILE A 7 -27.22 -29.20 -20.41
N GLN A 8 -26.63 -28.63 -21.46
CA GLN A 8 -25.19 -28.35 -21.50
C GLN A 8 -24.90 -27.05 -20.74
N PHE A 9 -24.13 -27.17 -19.66
CA PHE A 9 -23.55 -26.01 -18.98
C PHE A 9 -22.35 -25.48 -19.77
N PRO A 10 -22.20 -24.16 -19.93
CA PRO A 10 -21.03 -23.60 -20.61
C PRO A 10 -19.75 -23.95 -19.84
N SER A 11 -18.73 -24.39 -20.58
CA SER A 11 -17.43 -24.73 -20.02
C SER A 11 -16.86 -23.57 -19.21
N SER A 12 -16.36 -23.91 -18.03
CA SER A 12 -15.70 -23.03 -17.07
C SER A 12 -14.78 -22.03 -17.77
N GLN A 13 -15.20 -20.76 -17.82
CA GLN A 13 -14.34 -19.69 -18.30
C GLN A 13 -13.16 -19.60 -17.34
N LYS A 14 -11.97 -19.87 -17.87
CA LYS A 14 -10.69 -19.69 -17.19
C LYS A 14 -10.68 -18.27 -16.59
N PRO A 15 -10.41 -18.09 -15.28
CA PRO A 15 -10.39 -16.76 -14.70
C PRO A 15 -9.38 -15.90 -15.48
N PRO A 16 -9.68 -14.62 -15.74
CA PRO A 16 -8.79 -13.76 -16.48
C PRO A 16 -7.45 -13.75 -15.74
N SER A 17 -6.38 -14.10 -16.46
CA SER A 17 -5.02 -13.90 -15.98
C SER A 17 -4.92 -12.45 -15.52
N LEU A 18 -4.56 -12.22 -14.26
CA LEU A 18 -4.19 -10.91 -13.73
C LEU A 18 -3.28 -10.24 -14.76
N GLN A 19 -3.85 -9.34 -15.55
CA GLN A 19 -3.09 -8.63 -16.57
C GLN A 19 -2.12 -7.75 -15.81
N VAL A 20 -0.83 -7.99 -16.00
CA VAL A 20 0.22 -7.08 -15.55
C VAL A 20 0.01 -5.78 -16.31
N VAL A 21 -0.68 -4.83 -15.67
CA VAL A 21 -1.17 -3.59 -16.33
C VAL A 21 -0.01 -2.62 -16.61
N LYS A 22 1.09 -2.74 -15.86
CA LYS A 22 2.24 -1.84 -15.92
C LYS A 22 3.54 -2.62 -16.09
N SER A 23 4.48 -2.06 -16.84
CA SER A 23 5.84 -2.59 -16.96
C SER A 23 6.59 -2.48 -15.63
N ALA A 24 7.64 -3.29 -15.46
CA ALA A 24 8.49 -3.24 -14.26
C ALA A 24 9.18 -1.87 -14.10
N ALA A 25 9.47 -1.17 -15.20
CA ALA A 25 10.05 0.17 -15.17
C ALA A 25 9.06 1.20 -14.61
N GLU A 26 7.81 1.20 -15.09
CA GLU A 26 6.74 2.08 -14.58
C GLU A 26 6.47 1.84 -13.10
N ILE A 27 6.44 0.56 -12.67
CA ILE A 27 6.29 0.20 -11.26
C ILE A 27 7.47 0.71 -10.43
N GLY A 28 8.69 0.64 -10.97
CA GLY A 28 9.89 1.20 -10.34
C GLY A 28 9.82 2.72 -10.19
N GLU A 29 9.37 3.44 -11.22
CA GLU A 29 9.16 4.90 -11.15
C GLU A 29 8.11 5.28 -10.12
N GLU A 30 7.00 4.54 -10.02
CA GLU A 30 5.99 4.74 -8.98
C GLU A 30 6.55 4.51 -7.57
N ALA A 31 7.40 3.50 -7.40
CA ALA A 31 8.08 3.28 -6.13
C ALA A 31 8.99 4.46 -5.74
N LEU A 32 9.68 5.08 -6.71
CA LEU A 32 10.47 6.29 -6.48
C LEU A 32 9.58 7.47 -6.05
N VAL A 33 8.42 7.65 -6.68
CA VAL A 33 7.47 8.70 -6.30
C VAL A 33 6.94 8.48 -4.88
N ILE A 34 6.48 7.26 -4.56
CA ILE A 34 5.97 6.91 -3.22
C ILE A 34 7.04 7.17 -2.16
N THR A 35 8.27 6.71 -2.40
CA THR A 35 9.36 6.88 -1.42
C THR A 35 9.77 8.34 -1.26
N SER A 36 9.78 9.13 -2.34
CA SER A 36 10.04 10.59 -2.26
C SER A 36 8.97 11.33 -1.45
N GLN A 37 7.69 11.01 -1.67
CA GLN A 37 6.59 11.60 -0.91
C GLN A 37 6.66 11.19 0.56
N THR A 38 6.80 9.88 0.82
CA THR A 38 6.95 9.33 2.17
C THR A 38 8.12 9.95 2.91
N GLN A 39 9.27 10.12 2.25
CA GLN A 39 10.44 10.76 2.84
C GLN A 39 10.12 12.17 3.32
N THR A 40 9.40 12.94 2.49
CA THR A 40 8.99 14.31 2.82
C THR A 40 8.09 14.30 4.07
N ASP A 41 7.06 13.45 4.08
CA ASP A 41 6.10 13.37 5.20
C ASP A 41 6.75 12.89 6.50
N VAL A 42 7.66 11.90 6.41
CA VAL A 42 8.45 11.41 7.54
C VAL A 42 9.39 12.51 8.07
N CYS A 43 10.05 13.26 7.20
CA CYS A 43 10.91 14.37 7.62
C CYS A 43 10.11 15.42 8.40
N PHE A 44 8.95 15.83 7.91
CA PHE A 44 8.08 16.78 8.62
C PHE A 44 7.60 16.22 9.96
N ALA A 45 7.08 14.99 10.01
CA ALA A 45 6.61 14.38 11.25
C ALA A 45 7.74 14.21 12.29
N ARG A 46 8.97 13.94 11.84
CA ARG A 46 10.15 13.85 12.72
C ARG A 46 10.52 15.19 13.34
N ASP A 47 10.46 16.25 12.57
CA ASP A 47 10.77 17.59 13.05
C ASP A 47 9.69 18.08 14.03
N ASP A 48 8.40 17.84 13.74
CA ASP A 48 7.27 18.11 14.65
C ASP A 48 7.42 17.34 15.97
N LEU A 49 7.75 16.03 15.91
CA LEU A 49 8.01 15.24 17.10
C LEU A 49 9.20 15.80 17.90
N ARG A 50 10.29 16.21 17.23
CA ARG A 50 11.46 16.78 17.89
C ARG A 50 11.10 18.09 18.59
N GLU A 51 10.28 18.93 17.98
CA GLU A 51 9.81 20.17 18.58
C GLU A 51 8.88 19.89 19.77
N MET A 52 7.95 18.95 19.64
CA MET A 52 7.04 18.57 20.74
C MET A 52 7.81 18.06 21.96
N ILE A 53 8.84 17.24 21.76
CA ILE A 53 9.71 16.75 22.84
C ILE A 53 10.45 17.91 23.52
N LYS A 54 10.90 18.92 22.77
CA LYS A 54 11.62 20.07 23.32
C LYS A 54 10.69 20.99 24.13
N LEU A 55 9.51 21.26 23.61
CA LEU A 55 8.57 22.21 24.22
C LEU A 55 7.81 21.61 25.40
N TYR A 56 7.45 20.32 25.30
CA TYR A 56 6.57 19.64 26.25
C TYR A 56 7.04 18.20 26.54
N PRO A 57 8.22 18.02 27.17
CA PRO A 57 8.83 16.70 27.34
C PRO A 57 7.97 15.73 28.16
N ASP A 58 7.18 16.23 29.10
CA ASP A 58 6.32 15.41 29.97
C ASP A 58 4.89 15.21 29.41
N ASN A 59 4.57 15.80 28.25
CA ASN A 59 3.26 15.61 27.62
C ASN A 59 3.23 14.31 26.81
N HIS A 60 3.17 13.19 27.53
CA HIS A 60 3.18 11.84 26.96
C HIS A 60 2.11 11.63 25.89
N ALA A 61 0.90 12.15 26.08
CA ALA A 61 -0.21 11.96 25.14
C ALA A 61 0.08 12.62 23.79
N ALA A 62 0.57 13.86 23.79
CA ALA A 62 0.88 14.56 22.55
C ALA A 62 2.10 13.95 21.83
N ILE A 63 3.14 13.59 22.58
CA ILE A 63 4.31 12.88 22.03
C ILE A 63 3.88 11.55 21.41
N ALA A 64 3.05 10.77 22.09
CA ALA A 64 2.53 9.49 21.57
C ALA A 64 1.74 9.70 20.26
N ASN A 65 0.88 10.72 20.19
CA ASN A 65 0.14 11.04 18.98
C ASN A 65 1.06 11.36 17.78
N ARG A 66 2.19 12.02 18.02
CA ARG A 66 3.18 12.29 16.95
C ARG A 66 3.97 11.06 16.55
N ILE A 67 4.28 10.18 17.50
CA ILE A 67 4.85 8.87 17.19
C ILE A 67 3.86 8.03 16.36
N TYR A 68 2.56 8.07 16.67
CA TYR A 68 1.54 7.37 15.88
C TYR A 68 1.44 7.90 14.46
N ALA A 69 1.41 9.22 14.26
CA ALA A 69 1.40 9.81 12.92
C ALA A 69 2.65 9.39 12.11
N LEU A 70 3.81 9.34 12.76
CA LEU A 70 5.06 8.93 12.12
C LEU A 70 5.05 7.45 11.73
N ARG A 71 4.44 6.59 12.56
CA ARG A 71 4.20 5.19 12.22
C ARG A 71 3.23 5.04 11.04
N GLU A 72 2.14 5.80 11.03
CA GLU A 72 1.13 5.75 9.97
C GLU A 72 1.74 6.04 8.59
N ASN A 73 2.61 7.06 8.49
CA ASN A 73 3.34 7.35 7.25
C ASN A 73 4.17 6.15 6.74
N PHE A 74 4.78 5.38 7.64
CA PHE A 74 5.53 4.17 7.26
C PHE A 74 4.61 3.02 6.87
N ASP A 75 3.51 2.80 7.60
CA ASP A 75 2.54 1.74 7.31
C ASP A 75 1.87 1.97 5.94
N ASP A 76 1.54 3.22 5.62
CA ASP A 76 0.98 3.62 4.32
C ASP A 76 1.97 3.40 3.18
N ALA A 77 3.22 3.80 3.36
CA ALA A 77 4.29 3.57 2.38
C ALA A 77 4.54 2.09 2.15
N GLN A 78 4.62 1.29 3.23
CA GLN A 78 4.78 -0.16 3.15
C GLN A 78 3.62 -0.79 2.38
N THR A 79 2.39 -0.37 2.67
CA THR A 79 1.18 -0.86 1.99
C THR A 79 1.22 -0.53 0.49
N ALA A 80 1.60 0.69 0.14
CA ALA A 80 1.70 1.13 -1.25
C ALA A 80 2.79 0.35 -2.03
N LEU A 81 3.97 0.18 -1.44
CA LEU A 81 5.05 -0.60 -2.04
C LEU A 81 4.69 -2.09 -2.18
N THR A 82 3.98 -2.64 -1.20
CA THR A 82 3.49 -4.03 -1.27
C THR A 82 2.52 -4.20 -2.44
N LYS A 83 1.62 -3.24 -2.68
CA LYS A 83 0.71 -3.26 -3.84
C LYS A 83 1.47 -3.22 -5.17
N LEU A 84 2.55 -2.44 -5.26
CA LEU A 84 3.41 -2.42 -6.44
C LEU A 84 4.07 -3.78 -6.69
N LEU A 85 4.56 -4.44 -5.63
CA LEU A 85 5.13 -5.79 -5.75
C LEU A 85 4.07 -6.83 -6.18
N GLN A 86 2.85 -6.74 -5.64
CA GLN A 86 1.72 -7.58 -6.06
C GLN A 86 1.42 -7.44 -7.57
N GLN A 87 1.49 -6.21 -8.11
CA GLN A 87 1.31 -5.97 -9.55
C GLN A 87 2.40 -6.62 -10.41
N MET A 88 3.59 -6.85 -9.85
CA MET A 88 4.67 -7.61 -10.49
C MET A 88 4.54 -9.13 -10.32
N GLY A 89 3.47 -9.62 -9.67
CA GLY A 89 3.33 -11.03 -9.31
C GLY A 89 4.34 -11.47 -8.24
N ARG A 90 4.78 -10.54 -7.39
CA ARG A 90 5.73 -10.79 -6.28
C ARG A 90 5.04 -10.48 -4.96
N THR A 91 4.54 -11.50 -4.26
CA THR A 91 4.17 -11.49 -2.82
C THR A 91 3.80 -12.89 -2.40
#